data_AF-A0A644WW72-F1
#
_entry.id   AF-A0A644WW72-F1
#
_cell.length_a   1.000
_cell.length_b   1.000
_cell.length_c   1.000
_cell.angle_alpha   90.00
_cell.angle_beta   90.00
_cell.angle_gamma   90.00
#
_symmetry.space_group_name_H-M   'P 1'
#
loop_
_entity.id
_entity.type
_entity.pdbx_description
1 polymer ?
#
loop_
_entity_poly.entity_id
_entity_poly.type
_entity_poly.pdbx_seq_one_letter_code
_entity_poly.pdbx_strand_id
1 'polypeptide(L)'
;MQIHIMMTKQFIISGTITIYLNDAESAWIGNGQDVILNALAGENKLLFKFGFRSKSIKFISNSDVNVMVKWNRLTGGIDALCTGADVQVLK
;
A
#
# COMPACT_ATOMS: atom_id res chain seq x y z
N MET A 1 -7.78 10.26 -8.96
CA MET A 1 -6.42 10.42 -8.39
C MET A 1 -5.63 9.13 -8.62
N GLN A 2 -4.32 9.25 -8.69
CA GLN A 2 -3.42 8.10 -8.77
C GLN A 2 -2.85 7.78 -7.38
N ILE A 3 -2.76 6.50 -7.07
CA ILE A 3 -2.06 5.99 -5.89
C ILE A 3 -0.81 5.29 -6.39
N HIS A 4 0.34 5.88 -6.13
CA HIS A 4 1.66 5.37 -6.45
C HIS A 4 2.13 4.50 -5.29
N ILE A 5 2.21 3.19 -5.51
CA ILE A 5 2.56 2.22 -4.47
C ILE A 5 3.94 1.66 -4.77
N MET A 6 4.87 1.79 -3.84
CA MET A 6 6.24 1.30 -3.98
C MET A 6 6.57 0.30 -2.88
N MET A 7 7.10 -0.87 -3.26
CA MET A 7 7.64 -1.84 -2.32
C MET A 7 9.14 -1.63 -2.16
N THR A 8 9.57 -1.37 -0.93
CA THR A 8 11.00 -1.18 -0.62
C THR A 8 11.79 -2.43 -0.97
N LYS A 9 12.88 -2.28 -1.74
CA LYS A 9 13.79 -3.37 -2.07
C LYS A 9 14.50 -3.90 -0.81
N GLN A 10 14.44 -5.20 -0.57
CA GLN A 10 15.06 -5.87 0.58
C GLN A 10 15.76 -7.19 0.17
N PHE A 11 16.91 -7.47 0.75
CA PHE A 11 17.78 -8.58 0.30
C PHE A 11 17.28 -10.00 0.64
N ILE A 12 16.53 -10.19 1.73
CA ILE A 12 16.23 -11.55 2.28
C ILE A 12 14.72 -11.85 2.23
N ILE A 13 13.93 -11.08 1.47
CA ILE A 13 12.47 -11.28 1.45
C ILE A 13 11.97 -11.41 0.02
N SER A 14 11.51 -12.63 -0.28
CA SER A 14 10.81 -12.98 -1.52
C SER A 14 9.32 -13.15 -1.21
N GLY A 15 8.45 -12.54 -2.01
CA GLY A 15 7.02 -12.69 -1.87
C GLY A 15 6.28 -11.59 -2.60
N THR A 16 5.10 -11.94 -3.12
CA THR A 16 4.20 -11.03 -3.82
C THR A 16 3.09 -10.61 -2.88
N ILE A 17 2.98 -9.31 -2.61
CA ILE A 17 1.89 -8.76 -1.81
C ILE A 17 0.70 -8.49 -2.73
N THR A 18 -0.46 -9.00 -2.37
CA THR A 18 -1.73 -8.65 -3.02
C THR A 18 -2.26 -7.35 -2.44
N ILE A 19 -2.61 -6.41 -3.31
CA ILE A 19 -3.16 -5.09 -2.97
C ILE A 19 -4.65 -5.08 -3.29
N TYR A 20 -5.46 -4.74 -2.30
CA TYR A 20 -6.88 -4.48 -2.45
C TYR A 20 -7.12 -2.98 -2.28
N LEU A 21 -7.87 -2.38 -3.21
CA LEU A 21 -8.39 -1.03 -3.12
C LEU A 21 -9.91 -1.12 -2.92
N ASN A 22 -10.41 -0.54 -1.83
CA ASN A 22 -11.84 -0.54 -1.49
C ASN A 22 -12.46 -1.95 -1.54
N ASP A 23 -11.74 -2.91 -0.92
CA ASP A 23 -12.09 -4.33 -0.80
C ASP A 23 -12.07 -5.15 -2.11
N ALA A 24 -11.73 -4.53 -3.25
CA ALA A 24 -11.49 -5.21 -4.52
C ALA A 24 -10.00 -5.44 -4.77
N GLU A 25 -9.63 -6.65 -5.19
CA GLU A 25 -8.25 -6.93 -5.60
C GLU A 25 -7.88 -6.07 -6.81
N SER A 26 -6.75 -5.37 -6.73
CA SER A 26 -6.38 -4.34 -7.71
C SER A 26 -5.03 -4.58 -8.36
N ALA A 27 -4.04 -5.08 -7.61
CA ALA A 27 -2.71 -5.36 -8.14
C ALA A 27 -1.91 -6.29 -7.24
N TRP A 28 -0.79 -6.76 -7.78
CA TRP A 28 0.23 -7.50 -7.06
C TRP A 28 1.55 -6.71 -7.10
N ILE A 29 2.28 -6.69 -5.98
CA ILE A 29 3.57 -5.99 -5.90
C ILE A 29 4.62 -6.88 -5.22
N GLY A 30 5.74 -7.06 -5.91
CA GLY A 30 6.90 -7.80 -5.44
C GLY A 30 7.98 -6.90 -4.85
N ASN A 31 9.07 -7.53 -4.43
CA ASN A 31 10.20 -6.85 -3.81
C ASN A 31 10.89 -5.86 -4.78
N GLY A 32 10.95 -4.58 -4.40
CA GLY A 32 11.57 -3.52 -5.22
C GLY A 32 10.76 -3.08 -6.43
N GLN A 33 9.49 -3.47 -6.52
CA GLN A 33 8.59 -3.05 -7.59
C GLN A 33 7.73 -1.85 -7.17
N ASP A 34 7.14 -1.21 -8.17
CA ASP A 34 6.16 -0.16 -8.04
C ASP A 34 4.91 -0.47 -8.89
N VAL A 35 3.78 0.08 -8.48
CA VAL A 35 2.52 0.01 -9.24
C VAL A 35 1.71 1.28 -9.01
N ILE A 36 0.97 1.70 -10.03
CA ILE A 36 0.06 2.84 -9.95
C ILE A 36 -1.37 2.31 -10.04
N LEU A 37 -2.20 2.71 -9.08
CA LEU A 37 -3.64 2.42 -9.07
C LEU A 37 -4.44 3.68 -9.35
N ASN A 38 -5.55 3.54 -10.07
CA ASN A 38 -6.53 4.61 -10.24
C ASN A 38 -7.58 4.52 -9.14
N ALA A 39 -7.82 5.63 -8.45
CA ALA A 39 -8.82 5.73 -7.38
C ALA A 39 -9.67 7.00 -7.53
N LEU A 40 -10.86 6.97 -6.95
CA LEU A 40 -11.71 8.15 -6.83
C LEU A 40 -11.09 9.11 -5.81
N ALA A 41 -11.29 10.41 -6.02
CA ALA A 41 -10.99 11.41 -4.99
C ALA A 41 -11.92 11.20 -3.77
N GLY A 42 -11.41 11.47 -2.58
CA GLY A 42 -12.09 11.27 -1.31
C GLY A 42 -11.54 10.09 -0.51
N GLU A 43 -12.42 9.41 0.22
CA GLU A 43 -12.04 8.30 1.11
C GLU A 43 -11.71 7.03 0.33
N ASN A 44 -10.57 6.42 0.64
CA ASN A 44 -10.11 5.17 0.08
C ASN A 44 -9.49 4.28 1.16
N LYS A 45 -9.56 2.97 0.93
CA LYS A 45 -8.98 1.93 1.78
C LYS A 45 -8.04 1.06 0.96
N LEU A 46 -6.78 0.98 1.37
CA LEU A 46 -5.82 0.01 0.88
C LEU A 46 -5.66 -1.12 1.88
N LEU A 47 -5.55 -2.34 1.37
CA LEU A 47 -5.23 -3.52 2.15
C LEU A 47 -4.15 -4.32 1.43
N PHE A 48 -3.03 -4.51 2.12
CA PHE A 48 -1.88 -5.29 1.67
C PHE A 48 -1.94 -6.66 2.34
N LYS A 49 -1.85 -7.74 1.56
CA LYS A 49 -1.91 -9.12 2.05
C LYS A 49 -0.78 -9.99 1.52
N PHE A 50 -0.26 -10.85 2.38
CA PHE A 50 0.64 -11.95 2.04
C PHE A 50 0.52 -13.06 3.07
N GLY A 51 -0.04 -14.21 2.68
CA GLY A 51 -0.40 -15.28 3.61
C GLY A 51 -1.28 -14.75 4.74
N PHE A 52 -0.91 -15.02 6.00
CA PHE A 52 -1.63 -14.54 7.19
C PHE A 52 -1.30 -13.09 7.57
N ARG A 53 -0.34 -12.44 6.89
CA ARG A 53 0.11 -11.09 7.22
C ARG A 53 -0.71 -10.09 6.42
N SER A 54 -1.20 -9.06 7.09
CA SER A 54 -1.93 -7.99 6.42
C SER A 54 -1.71 -6.63 7.07
N LYS A 55 -1.85 -5.58 6.27
CA LYS A 55 -1.83 -4.19 6.71
C LYS A 55 -2.90 -3.41 5.96
N SER A 56 -3.76 -2.71 6.68
CA SER A 56 -4.73 -1.78 6.09
C SER A 56 -4.29 -0.33 6.34
N ILE A 57 -4.65 0.53 5.39
CA ILE A 57 -4.60 1.99 5.52
C ILE A 57 -5.91 2.53 4.97
N LYS A 58 -6.60 3.35 5.77
CA LYS A 58 -7.69 4.18 5.29
C LYS A 58 -7.21 5.62 5.22
N PHE A 59 -7.57 6.34 4.17
CA PHE A 59 -7.16 7.72 4.00
C PHE A 59 -8.17 8.49 3.15
N ILE A 60 -8.16 9.82 3.30
CA ILE A 60 -8.89 10.75 2.44
C ILE A 60 -7.86 11.56 1.67
N SER A 61 -8.05 11.72 0.36
CA SER A 61 -7.21 12.57 -0.50
C SER A 61 -7.97 12.98 -1.74
N ASN A 62 -7.77 14.21 -2.21
CA ASN A 62 -8.26 14.66 -3.52
C ASN A 62 -7.13 14.71 -4.56
N SER A 63 -5.87 14.73 -4.12
CA SER A 63 -4.69 14.68 -4.99
C SER A 63 -4.03 13.30 -5.00
N ASP A 64 -3.04 13.15 -5.87
CA ASP A 64 -2.28 11.91 -5.99
C ASP A 64 -1.53 11.57 -4.69
N VAL A 65 -1.41 10.28 -4.41
CA VAL A 65 -0.91 9.76 -3.14
C VAL A 65 0.24 8.80 -3.38
N ASN A 66 1.26 8.88 -2.53
CA ASN A 66 2.37 7.93 -2.49
C ASN A 66 2.23 7.00 -1.29
N VAL A 67 2.32 5.70 -1.53
CA VAL A 67 2.29 4.67 -0.50
C VAL A 67 3.56 3.83 -0.57
N MET A 68 4.36 3.92 0.48
CA MET A 68 5.54 3.07 0.64
C MET A 68 5.18 1.84 1.46
N VAL A 69 5.42 0.66 0.91
CA VAL A 69 5.23 -0.62 1.56
C VAL A 69 6.60 -1.22 1.88
N LYS A 70 6.73 -1.84 3.05
CA LYS A 70 7.92 -2.59 3.42
C LYS A 70 7.56 -3.81 4.25
N TRP A 71 8.43 -4.80 4.17
CA TRP A 71 8.47 -5.86 5.16
C TRP A 71 9.15 -5.35 6.43
N ASN A 72 8.45 -5.48 7.56
CA ASN A 72 9.02 -5.21 8.86
C ASN A 72 9.73 -6.47 9.37
N ARG A 73 11.07 -6.40 9.50
CA ARG A 73 11.88 -7.54 9.94
C ARG A 73 11.77 -7.83 11.44
N LEU A 74 11.40 -6.83 12.23
CA LEU A 74 11.26 -6.97 13.69
C LEU A 74 9.94 -7.64 14.05
N THR A 75 8.84 -7.21 13.42
CA THR A 75 7.51 -7.76 13.69
C THR A 75 7.16 -8.94 12.78
N GLY A 76 7.92 -9.13 11.70
CA GLY A 76 7.55 -10.02 10.61
C GLY A 76 6.34 -9.51 9.83
N GLY A 77 5.80 -8.32 10.10
CA GLY A 77 4.58 -7.80 9.47
C GLY A 77 4.82 -7.05 8.17
N ILE A 78 3.72 -6.56 7.60
CA ILE A 78 3.74 -5.56 6.52
C ILE A 78 3.57 -4.19 7.19
N ASP A 79 4.46 -3.26 6.90
CA ASP A 79 4.27 -1.85 7.19
C ASP A 79 3.94 -1.12 5.90
N ALA A 80 3.09 -0.10 6.01
CA ALA A 80 2.81 0.80 4.92
C ALA A 80 2.70 2.23 5.44
N LEU A 81 3.22 3.17 4.67
CA LEU A 81 3.22 4.60 4.95
C LEU A 81 2.55 5.32 3.78
N CYS A 82 1.49 6.07 4.07
CA CYS A 82 0.72 6.83 3.08
C CYS A 82 1.04 8.32 3.23
N THR A 83 1.39 8.97 2.13
CA THR A 83 1.87 10.36 2.07
C THR A 83 1.31 11.06 0.84
N GLY A 84 1.05 12.36 0.94
CA GLY A 84 0.55 13.19 -0.15
C GLY A 84 0.30 14.60 0.36
N ALA A 85 0.01 15.53 -0.54
CA ALA A 85 -0.14 16.95 -0.19
C ALA A 85 -1.33 17.22 0.74
N ASP A 86 -2.45 16.53 0.51
CA ASP A 86 -3.72 16.68 1.24
C ASP A 86 -4.18 15.36 1.89
N VAL A 87 -3.28 14.40 2.04
CA VAL A 87 -3.60 13.07 2.61
C VAL A 87 -3.92 13.19 4.09
N GLN A 88 -5.10 12.71 4.47
CA GLN A 88 -5.49 12.48 5.85
C GLN A 88 -5.63 10.98 6.12
N VAL A 89 -4.68 10.40 6.86
CA VAL A 89 -4.77 8.99 7.28
C VAL A 89 -5.79 8.86 8.41
N LEU A 90 -6.77 7.98 8.23
CA LEU A 90 -7.81 7.69 9.20
C LEU A 90 -7.34 6.57 10.15
N LYS A 91 -7.72 6.68 11.42
CA LYS A 91 -7.40 5.70 12.47
C LYS A 91 -8.38 4.53 12.46
#